data_AF-A0A378CER6-F1
#
_entry.id   AF-A0A378CER6-F1
#
_cell.length_a   1.000
_cell.length_b   1.000
_cell.length_c   1.000
_cell.angle_alpha   90.00
_cell.angle_beta   90.00
_cell.angle_gamma   90.00
#
_symmetry.space_group_name_H-M   'P 1'
#
loop_
_entity.id
_entity.type
_entity.pdbx_description
1 polymer ?
#
loop_
_entity_poly.entity_id
_entity_poly.type
_entity_poly.pdbx_seq_one_letter_code
_entity_poly.pdbx_strand_id
1 'polypeptide(L)'
;MQFDRVDDLARYPRTLQDDCEKLNKRHVDFVFAPTPAEVYPQGTEGQTYVDVPGLSTMLEGASRPGHFRGVSTIVSKLFNLVQPDVACFGEKDFQQLALIRKMVADMGYDIEIIGVPIVRAKDGLALSSRNGYLTADQRKIAPGLYKVLSAVAESWPPAIGSSMRSSLSLNRS
;
A
#
# COMPACT_ATOMS: atom_id res chain seq x y z
N MET A 1 5.01 8.33 11.98
CA MET A 1 5.74 8.65 10.73
C MET A 1 4.86 8.58 9.48
N GLN A 2 4.11 7.50 9.19
CA GLN A 2 3.20 7.48 8.02
C GLN A 2 1.72 7.76 8.33
N PHE A 3 1.32 7.72 9.60
CA PHE A 3 -0.01 8.14 10.03
C PHE A 3 0.02 9.63 10.34
N ASP A 4 -0.76 10.38 9.58
CA ASP A 4 -0.98 11.82 9.73
C ASP A 4 -2.01 12.12 10.83
N ARG A 5 -2.82 11.12 11.22
CA ARG A 5 -3.87 11.26 12.24
C ARG A 5 -3.71 10.20 13.33
N VAL A 6 -3.62 10.65 14.58
CA VAL A 6 -3.49 9.77 15.76
C VAL A 6 -4.68 8.83 15.90
N ASP A 7 -5.90 9.32 15.64
CA ASP A 7 -7.13 8.50 15.69
C ASP A 7 -7.12 7.37 14.65
N ASP A 8 -6.54 7.59 13.47
CA ASP A 8 -6.45 6.58 12.43
C ASP A 8 -5.47 5.46 12.84
N LEU A 9 -4.36 5.82 13.49
CA LEU A 9 -3.43 4.85 14.07
C LEU A 9 -4.06 4.06 15.23
N ALA A 10 -4.86 4.73 16.07
CA ALA A 10 -5.53 4.10 17.21
C ALA A 10 -6.61 3.10 16.76
N ARG A 11 -7.32 3.41 15.68
CA ARG A 11 -8.40 2.59 15.14
C ARG A 11 -7.95 1.54 14.12
N TYR A 12 -6.69 1.58 13.69
CA TYR A 12 -6.19 0.65 12.68
C TYR A 12 -6.33 -0.80 13.17
N PRO A 13 -7.00 -1.70 12.41
CA PRO A 13 -7.23 -3.07 12.85
C PRO A 13 -5.93 -3.80 13.18
N ARG A 14 -5.90 -4.50 14.33
CA ARG A 14 -4.77 -5.34 14.75
C ARG A 14 -5.28 -6.74 15.02
N THR A 15 -4.96 -7.68 14.13
CA THR A 15 -5.51 -9.04 14.10
C THR A 15 -4.41 -10.09 13.99
N LEU A 16 -3.32 -9.92 14.74
CA LEU A 16 -2.08 -10.71 14.59
C LEU A 16 -2.32 -12.23 14.55
N GLN A 17 -3.17 -12.76 15.44
CA GLN A 17 -3.49 -14.18 15.47
C GLN A 17 -4.15 -14.64 14.15
N ASP A 18 -5.25 -13.99 13.74
CA ASP A 18 -5.96 -14.32 12.50
C ASP A 18 -5.07 -14.15 11.26
N ASP A 19 -4.16 -13.17 11.29
CA ASP A 19 -3.24 -12.90 10.19
C ASP A 19 -2.18 -14.02 10.10
N CYS A 20 -1.59 -14.43 11.22
CA CYS A 20 -0.68 -15.58 11.28
C CYS A 20 -1.36 -16.89 10.82
N GLU A 21 -2.61 -17.13 11.19
CA GLU A 21 -3.35 -18.32 10.74
C GLU A 21 -3.55 -18.33 9.21
N LYS A 22 -3.83 -17.18 8.59
CA LYS A 22 -3.97 -17.05 7.13
C LYS A 22 -2.62 -17.24 6.44
N LEU A 23 -1.55 -16.66 6.96
CA LEU A 23 -0.20 -16.77 6.40
C LEU A 23 0.34 -18.20 6.50
N ASN A 24 0.09 -18.89 7.62
CA ASN A 24 0.46 -20.29 7.80
C ASN A 24 -0.22 -21.22 6.77
N LYS A 25 -1.50 -20.98 6.45
CA LYS A 25 -2.22 -21.70 5.38
C LYS A 25 -1.63 -21.47 3.98
N ARG A 26 -0.80 -20.45 3.82
CA ARG A 26 -0.08 -20.11 2.58
C ARG A 26 1.41 -20.45 2.63
N HIS A 27 1.83 -21.22 3.64
CA HIS A 27 3.20 -21.68 3.80
C HIS A 27 4.22 -20.54 3.87
N VAL A 28 3.85 -19.43 4.51
CA VAL A 28 4.79 -18.35 4.81
C VAL A 28 5.75 -18.83 5.89
N ASP A 29 7.06 -18.77 5.62
CA ASP A 29 8.09 -19.27 6.52
C ASP A 29 8.27 -18.39 7.76
N PHE A 30 8.19 -17.07 7.59
CA PHE A 30 8.44 -16.10 8.66
C PHE A 30 7.42 -14.98 8.69
N VAL A 31 7.01 -14.60 9.91
CA VAL A 31 6.23 -13.39 10.17
C VAL A 31 7.05 -12.49 11.08
N PHE A 32 7.49 -11.34 10.55
CA PHE A 32 8.16 -10.32 11.35
C PHE A 32 7.12 -9.33 11.90
N ALA A 33 6.85 -9.39 13.20
CA ALA A 33 5.81 -8.59 13.87
C ALA A 33 6.36 -7.75 15.04
N PRO A 34 7.26 -6.79 14.78
CA PRO A 34 7.86 -5.98 15.83
C PRO A 34 6.85 -4.98 16.41
N THR A 35 7.04 -4.65 17.68
CA THR A 35 6.39 -3.53 18.37
C THR A 35 6.99 -2.19 17.90
N PRO A 36 6.25 -1.06 18.03
CA PRO A 36 6.79 0.26 17.73
C PRO A 36 8.07 0.61 18.51
N ALA A 37 8.22 0.11 19.74
CA ALA A 37 9.41 0.34 20.56
C ALA A 37 10.64 -0.43 20.05
N GLU A 38 10.45 -1.62 19.47
CA GLU A 38 11.54 -2.36 18.82
C GLU A 38 11.97 -1.69 17.51
N VAL A 39 11.02 -1.15 16.74
CA VAL A 39 11.34 -0.43 15.49
C VAL A 39 11.89 0.97 15.78
N TYR A 40 11.37 1.68 16.79
CA TYR A 40 11.71 3.08 17.09
C TYR A 40 11.95 3.26 18.60
N PRO A 41 13.10 2.79 19.13
CA PRO A 41 13.37 2.75 20.57
C PRO A 41 13.42 4.14 21.23
N GLN A 42 13.69 5.18 20.46
CA GLN A 42 13.73 6.58 20.91
C GLN A 42 12.52 7.38 20.41
N GLY A 43 11.46 6.72 19.96
CA GLY A 43 10.33 7.37 19.29
C GLY A 43 10.69 7.86 17.88
N THR A 44 9.83 8.70 17.30
CA THR A 44 9.93 9.10 15.89
C THR A 44 10.37 10.54 15.64
N GLU A 45 10.51 11.36 16.69
CA GLU A 45 10.82 12.79 16.55
C GLU A 45 12.26 13.05 16.06
N GLY A 46 13.24 12.32 16.60
CA GLY A 46 14.64 12.36 16.18
C GLY A 46 15.08 11.25 15.23
N GLN A 47 14.13 10.46 14.70
CA GLN A 47 14.42 9.30 13.87
C GLN A 47 14.94 9.74 12.48
N THR A 48 16.08 9.17 12.04
CA THR A 48 16.55 9.30 10.66
C THR A 48 15.46 8.87 9.70
N TYR A 49 15.24 9.67 8.65
CA TYR A 49 14.20 9.44 7.66
C TYR A 49 14.76 9.41 6.24
N VAL A 50 13.99 8.79 5.35
CA VAL A 50 14.21 8.78 3.90
C VAL A 50 13.04 9.50 3.26
N ASP A 51 13.30 10.46 2.38
CA ASP A 51 12.28 11.20 1.62
C ASP A 51 12.53 11.04 0.13
N VAL A 52 11.48 10.91 -0.67
CA VAL A 52 11.56 10.77 -2.14
C VAL A 52 10.89 12.01 -2.76
N PRO A 53 11.66 13.08 -3.05
CA PRO A 53 11.10 14.35 -3.48
C PRO A 53 10.24 14.26 -4.73
N GLY A 54 9.24 15.14 -4.83
CA GLY A 54 8.25 15.15 -5.92
C GLY A 54 7.15 14.11 -5.71
N LEU A 55 7.50 12.83 -5.69
CA LEU A 55 6.52 11.76 -5.45
C LEU A 55 5.95 11.81 -4.02
N SER A 56 6.73 12.26 -3.04
CA SER A 56 6.28 12.37 -1.64
C SER A 56 5.27 13.50 -1.40
N THR A 57 5.18 14.49 -2.31
CA THR A 57 4.39 15.71 -2.12
C THR A 57 3.29 15.94 -3.16
N MET A 58 3.24 15.16 -4.25
CA MET A 58 2.16 15.22 -5.24
C MET A 58 0.98 14.30 -4.88
N LEU A 59 -0.17 14.46 -5.55
CA LEU A 59 -1.33 13.55 -5.46
C LEU A 59 -1.75 13.24 -3.99
N GLU A 60 -1.70 11.98 -3.53
CA GLU A 60 -2.04 11.62 -2.15
C GLU A 60 -1.12 12.30 -1.14
N GLY A 61 0.16 12.50 -1.51
CA GLY A 61 1.16 13.17 -0.68
C GLY A 61 0.80 14.62 -0.37
N ALA A 62 0.12 15.31 -1.28
CA ALA A 62 -0.41 16.65 -1.05
C ALA A 62 -1.54 16.65 -0.01
N SER A 63 -2.36 15.60 0.01
CA SER A 63 -3.47 15.44 0.97
C SER A 63 -3.04 14.87 2.31
N ARG A 64 -1.87 14.22 2.37
CA ARG A 64 -1.34 13.55 3.57
C ARG A 64 0.12 13.92 3.81
N PRO A 65 0.41 15.16 4.23
CA PRO A 65 1.78 15.62 4.47
C PRO A 65 2.56 14.68 5.41
N GLY A 66 3.75 14.27 5.00
CA GLY A 66 4.62 13.37 5.76
C GLY A 66 4.29 11.88 5.63
N HIS A 67 3.14 11.50 5.04
CA HIS A 67 2.75 10.09 4.87
C HIS A 67 3.84 9.30 4.14
N PHE A 68 4.23 9.76 2.96
CA PHE A 68 5.18 9.05 2.11
C PHE A 68 6.61 9.04 2.65
N ARG A 69 7.03 10.09 3.38
CA ARG A 69 8.29 10.04 4.15
C ARG A 69 8.27 8.89 5.14
N GLY A 70 7.16 8.72 5.84
CA GLY A 70 6.99 7.61 6.76
C GLY A 70 7.10 6.25 6.07
N VAL A 71 6.47 6.11 4.89
CA VAL A 71 6.53 4.90 4.06
C VAL A 71 7.96 4.60 3.60
N SER A 72 8.65 5.55 2.94
CA SER A 72 10.03 5.33 2.48
C SER A 72 10.99 5.02 3.63
N THR A 73 10.79 5.64 4.79
CA THR A 73 11.61 5.40 5.99
C THR A 73 11.46 3.97 6.52
N ILE A 74 10.23 3.49 6.72
CA ILE A 74 10.03 2.13 7.24
C ILE A 74 10.41 1.07 6.20
N VAL A 75 10.10 1.28 4.92
CA VAL A 75 10.45 0.32 3.86
C VAL A 75 11.97 0.22 3.71
N SER A 76 12.70 1.35 3.70
CA SER A 76 14.17 1.33 3.70
C SER A 76 14.75 0.59 4.91
N LYS A 77 14.18 0.83 6.11
CA LYS A 77 14.62 0.12 7.32
C LYS A 77 14.37 -1.39 7.21
N LEU A 78 13.23 -1.80 6.66
CA LEU A 78 12.92 -3.22 6.44
C LEU A 78 13.84 -3.86 5.39
N PHE A 79 14.17 -3.16 4.30
CA PHE A 79 15.14 -3.64 3.31
C PHE A 79 16.51 -3.87 3.92
N ASN A 80 16.97 -2.97 4.81
CA ASN A 80 18.23 -3.16 5.52
C ASN A 80 18.21 -4.32 6.52
N LEU A 81 17.05 -4.60 7.14
CA LEU A 81 16.90 -5.67 8.13
C LEU A 81 16.75 -7.05 7.49
N VAL A 82 15.94 -7.14 6.43
CA VAL A 82 15.55 -8.41 5.78
C VAL A 82 16.49 -8.77 4.63
N GLN A 83 17.03 -7.76 3.93
CA GLN A 83 17.88 -7.93 2.73
C GLN A 83 17.26 -8.86 1.67
N PRO A 84 16.01 -8.60 1.22
CA PRO A 84 15.35 -9.50 0.28
C PRO A 84 15.87 -9.30 -1.14
N ASP A 85 15.92 -10.37 -1.96
CA ASP A 85 16.16 -10.23 -3.41
C ASP A 85 14.95 -9.58 -4.12
N VAL A 86 13.75 -9.82 -3.60
CA VAL A 86 12.48 -9.40 -4.20
C VAL A 86 11.53 -8.86 -3.13
N ALA A 87 10.84 -7.75 -3.42
CA ALA A 87 9.78 -7.22 -2.58
C ALA A 87 8.50 -6.92 -3.37
N CYS A 88 7.38 -7.42 -2.86
CA CYS A 88 6.07 -7.36 -3.51
C CYS A 88 5.18 -6.27 -2.88
N PHE A 89 4.58 -5.41 -3.71
CA PHE A 89 3.67 -4.35 -3.27
C PHE A 89 2.42 -4.32 -4.15
N GLY A 90 1.24 -4.10 -3.54
CA GLY A 90 -0.03 -4.05 -4.27
C GLY A 90 -0.17 -2.82 -5.16
N GLU A 91 -0.61 -2.99 -6.40
CA GLU A 91 -0.86 -1.92 -7.37
C GLU A 91 -2.00 -0.98 -6.96
N LYS A 92 -2.83 -1.39 -6.00
CA LYS A 92 -3.92 -0.57 -5.44
C LYS A 92 -3.38 0.76 -4.94
N ASP A 93 -2.22 0.74 -4.29
CA ASP A 93 -1.57 1.93 -3.75
C ASP A 93 -0.48 2.39 -4.74
N PHE A 94 -0.91 2.74 -5.96
CA PHE A 94 -0.02 2.99 -7.12
C PHE A 94 1.09 4.01 -6.85
N GLN A 95 0.76 5.12 -6.16
CA GLN A 95 1.75 6.14 -5.82
C GLN A 95 2.83 5.62 -4.85
N GLN A 96 2.46 4.75 -3.91
CA GLN A 96 3.41 4.07 -3.03
C GLN A 96 4.35 3.17 -3.84
N LEU A 97 3.81 2.36 -4.76
CA LEU A 97 4.63 1.51 -5.62
C LEU A 97 5.62 2.33 -6.47
N ALA A 98 5.17 3.43 -7.09
CA ALA A 98 6.04 4.32 -7.85
C ALA A 98 7.13 4.95 -6.96
N LEU A 99 6.76 5.38 -5.74
CA LEU A 99 7.68 5.95 -4.77
C LEU A 99 8.76 4.95 -4.34
N ILE A 100 8.39 3.70 -4.05
CA ILE A 100 9.33 2.66 -3.65
C ILE A 100 10.26 2.28 -4.80
N ARG A 101 9.73 2.17 -6.03
CA ARG A 101 10.56 1.92 -7.23
C ARG A 101 11.61 3.02 -7.44
N LYS A 102 11.22 4.28 -7.30
CA LYS A 102 12.15 5.41 -7.37
C LYS A 102 13.18 5.36 -6.24
N MET A 103 12.75 5.11 -5.00
CA MET A 103 13.64 4.98 -3.85
C MET A 103 14.70 3.88 -4.04
N VAL A 104 14.29 2.71 -4.55
CA VAL A 104 15.18 1.59 -4.84
C VAL A 104 16.24 1.96 -5.86
N ALA A 105 15.82 2.57 -6.97
CA ALA A 105 16.74 3.02 -8.02
C ALA A 105 17.70 4.11 -7.53
N ASP A 106 17.21 5.14 -6.83
CA ASP A 106 18.02 6.27 -6.38
C ASP A 106 19.01 5.87 -5.27
N MET A 107 18.63 4.95 -4.40
CA MET A 107 19.45 4.53 -3.24
C MET A 107 20.36 3.33 -3.55
N GLY A 108 20.28 2.76 -4.76
CA GLY A 108 21.11 1.64 -5.19
C GLY A 108 20.80 0.33 -4.47
N TYR A 109 19.55 0.09 -4.08
CA TYR A 109 19.14 -1.19 -3.52
C TYR A 109 19.11 -2.27 -4.62
N ASP A 110 19.79 -3.39 -4.39
CA ASP A 110 19.75 -4.56 -5.26
C ASP A 110 18.51 -5.42 -4.94
N ILE A 111 17.32 -4.87 -5.19
CA ILE A 111 16.03 -5.48 -4.84
C ILE A 111 15.05 -5.32 -6.00
N GLU A 112 14.48 -6.42 -6.49
CA GLU A 112 13.43 -6.37 -7.50
C GLU A 112 12.09 -5.98 -6.87
N ILE A 113 11.42 -4.96 -7.43
CA ILE A 113 10.12 -4.48 -6.94
C ILE A 113 8.97 -4.96 -7.83
N ILE A 114 8.23 -5.96 -7.35
CA ILE A 114 7.10 -6.56 -8.05
C ILE A 114 5.79 -5.88 -7.66
N GLY A 115 5.06 -5.37 -8.66
CA GLY A 115 3.69 -4.89 -8.51
C GLY A 115 2.71 -6.05 -8.55
N VAL A 116 1.86 -6.19 -7.53
CA VAL A 116 0.83 -7.24 -7.45
C VAL A 116 -0.53 -6.65 -7.83
N PRO A 117 -1.24 -7.23 -8.82
CA PRO A 117 -2.54 -6.72 -9.26
C PRO A 117 -3.56 -6.55 -8.13
N ILE A 118 -4.47 -5.59 -8.33
CA ILE A 118 -5.52 -5.28 -7.35
C ILE A 118 -6.46 -6.48 -7.19
N VAL A 119 -6.51 -7.06 -6.00
CA VAL A 119 -7.52 -8.06 -5.66
C VAL A 119 -8.85 -7.38 -5.34
N ARG A 120 -9.93 -7.84 -5.96
CA ARG A 120 -11.28 -7.28 -5.81
C ARG A 120 -12.25 -8.31 -5.26
N ALA A 121 -13.24 -7.83 -4.52
CA ALA A 121 -14.43 -8.62 -4.21
C ALA A 121 -15.25 -8.89 -5.49
N LYS A 122 -16.18 -9.85 -5.45
CA LYS A 122 -17.03 -10.23 -6.60
C LYS A 122 -17.81 -9.06 -7.20
N ASP A 123 -18.10 -8.03 -6.41
CA ASP A 123 -18.81 -6.83 -6.83
C ASP A 123 -17.87 -5.70 -7.34
N GLY A 124 -16.57 -5.97 -7.43
CA GLY A 124 -15.56 -5.04 -7.96
C GLY A 124 -14.91 -4.12 -6.94
N LEU A 125 -15.36 -4.13 -5.68
CA LEU A 125 -14.73 -3.35 -4.61
C LEU A 125 -13.30 -3.85 -4.37
N ALA A 126 -12.31 -2.96 -4.45
CA ALA A 126 -10.93 -3.29 -4.11
C ALA A 126 -10.82 -3.71 -2.64
N LEU A 127 -10.13 -4.82 -2.37
CA LEU A 127 -9.94 -5.28 -1.00
C LEU A 127 -9.03 -4.32 -0.24
N SER A 128 -9.44 -3.98 0.99
CA SER A 128 -8.76 -3.03 1.86
C SER A 128 -9.15 -3.33 3.30
N SER A 129 -8.20 -3.25 4.24
CA SER A 129 -8.49 -3.33 5.67
C SER A 129 -9.50 -2.26 6.11
N ARG A 130 -9.48 -1.09 5.45
CA ARG A 130 -10.43 0.00 5.71
C ARG A 130 -11.87 -0.31 5.28
N ASN A 131 -12.11 -1.36 4.48
CA ASN A 131 -13.48 -1.78 4.15
C ASN A 131 -14.26 -2.21 5.40
N GLY A 132 -13.58 -2.60 6.49
CA GLY A 132 -14.21 -2.90 7.78
C GLY A 132 -14.82 -1.68 8.49
N TYR A 133 -14.51 -0.46 8.06
CA TYR A 133 -15.13 0.76 8.61
C TYR A 133 -16.50 1.06 7.99
N LEU A 134 -16.85 0.41 6.87
CA LEU A 134 -18.10 0.66 6.16
C LEU A 134 -19.26 0.01 6.92
N THR A 135 -20.34 0.76 7.12
CA THR A 135 -21.62 0.18 7.52
C THR A 135 -22.17 -0.74 6.43
N ALA A 136 -23.16 -1.57 6.75
CA ALA A 136 -23.81 -2.44 5.77
C ALA A 136 -24.34 -1.67 4.55
N ASP A 137 -24.89 -0.47 4.75
CA ASP A 137 -25.41 0.36 3.65
C ASP A 137 -24.30 1.05 2.87
N GLN A 138 -23.27 1.56 3.54
CA GLN A 138 -22.09 2.11 2.86
C GLN A 138 -21.39 1.04 2.02
N ARG A 139 -21.34 -0.21 2.49
CA ARG A 139 -20.75 -1.33 1.75
C ARG A 139 -21.51 -1.65 0.47
N LYS A 140 -22.83 -1.50 0.42
CA LYS A 140 -23.62 -1.65 -0.82
C LYS A 140 -23.31 -0.56 -1.85
N ILE A 141 -22.95 0.64 -1.39
CA ILE A 141 -22.65 1.80 -2.23
C ILE A 141 -21.19 1.75 -2.75
N ALA A 142 -20.25 1.27 -1.95
CA ALA A 142 -18.81 1.33 -2.23
C ALA A 142 -18.36 0.79 -3.62
N PRO A 143 -18.94 -0.30 -4.18
CA PRO A 143 -18.64 -0.75 -5.54
C PRO A 143 -18.92 0.29 -6.65
N GLY A 144 -19.73 1.33 -6.36
CA GLY A 144 -19.99 2.43 -7.29
C GLY A 144 -18.72 3.15 -7.75
N LEU A 145 -17.70 3.25 -6.89
CA LEU A 145 -16.40 3.84 -7.26
C LEU A 145 -15.74 3.05 -8.41
N TYR A 146 -15.78 1.72 -8.34
CA TYR A 146 -15.23 0.87 -9.39
C TYR A 146 -15.98 1.03 -10.71
N LYS A 147 -17.31 1.14 -10.65
CA LYS A 147 -18.15 1.36 -11.85
C LYS A 147 -17.80 2.68 -12.53
N VAL A 148 -17.65 3.76 -11.76
CA VAL A 148 -17.27 5.08 -12.30
C VAL A 148 -15.88 5.03 -12.92
N LEU A 149 -14.90 4.43 -12.23
CA LEU A 149 -13.54 4.28 -12.77
C LEU A 149 -13.52 3.47 -14.08
N SER A 150 -14.34 2.42 -14.16
CA SER A 150 -14.46 1.58 -15.37
C SER A 150 -15.08 2.36 -16.53
N ALA A 151 -16.15 3.11 -16.27
CA ALA A 151 -16.77 3.97 -17.29
C ALA A 151 -15.80 5.06 -17.81
N VAL A 152 -14.99 5.65 -16.92
CA VAL A 152 -13.92 6.60 -17.32
C VAL A 152 -12.85 5.91 -18.16
N ALA A 153 -12.44 4.69 -17.78
CA ALA A 153 -11.44 3.94 -18.54
C ALA A 153 -11.96 3.51 -19.94
N GLU A 154 -13.26 3.26 -20.08
CA GLU A 154 -13.92 2.94 -21.35
C GLU A 154 -14.06 4.17 -22.26
N SER A 155 -14.32 5.36 -21.69
CA SER A 155 -14.49 6.59 -22.47
C SER A 155 -13.17 7.14 -23.02
N TRP A 156 -12.02 6.71 -22.49
CA TRP A 156 -10.71 7.16 -22.96
C TRP A 156 -10.29 6.46 -24.26
N PRO A 157 -9.77 7.20 -25.27
CA PRO A 157 -9.08 6.63 -26.42
C PRO A 157 -8.15 5.45 -26.10
N PRO A 158 -8.06 4.43 -26.99
CA PRO A 158 -7.31 3.19 -26.76
C PRO A 158 -5.86 3.36 -26.30
N ALA A 159 -5.19 4.42 -26.79
CA ALA A 159 -3.81 4.74 -26.45
C ALA A 159 -3.59 5.01 -24.95
N ILE A 160 -4.62 5.47 -24.23
CA ILE A 160 -4.52 5.80 -22.79
C ILE A 160 -5.40 4.85 -21.97
N GLY A 161 -6.59 4.50 -22.47
CA GLY A 161 -7.53 3.64 -21.75
C GLY A 161 -7.07 2.18 -21.61
N SER A 162 -6.15 1.68 -22.44
CA SER A 162 -5.68 0.29 -22.37
C SER A 162 -4.97 -0.04 -21.05
N SER A 163 -4.10 0.85 -20.56
CA SER A 163 -3.43 0.70 -19.26
C SER A 163 -4.42 0.71 -18.09
N MET A 164 -5.35 1.67 -18.09
CA MET A 164 -6.40 1.78 -17.06
C MET A 164 -7.36 0.58 -17.05
N ARG A 165 -7.80 0.08 -18.22
CA ARG A 165 -8.65 -1.11 -18.30
C ARG A 165 -7.95 -2.34 -17.72
N SER A 166 -6.65 -2.45 -17.94
CA SER A 166 -5.87 -3.57 -17.43
C SER A 166 -5.79 -3.59 -15.89
N SER A 167 -5.67 -2.43 -15.23
CA SER A 167 -5.63 -2.31 -13.76
C SER A 167 -7.02 -2.38 -13.10
N LEU A 168 -8.08 -2.21 -13.89
CA LEU A 168 -9.46 -2.38 -13.47
C LEU A 168 -10.02 -3.79 -13.73
N SER A 169 -9.24 -4.69 -14.35
CA SER A 169 -9.68 -6.08 -14.55
C SER A 169 -10.00 -6.76 -13.22
N LEU A 170 -11.08 -7.55 -13.19
CA LEU A 170 -11.60 -8.17 -11.96
C LEU A 170 -10.69 -9.28 -11.44
N ASN A 171 -9.86 -9.89 -12.29
CA ASN A 171 -8.82 -10.86 -11.96
C ASN A 171 -7.81 -10.92 -13.11
N ARG A 172 -6.51 -10.86 -12.78
CA ARG A 172 -5.47 -11.49 -13.60
C ARG A 172 -5.17 -12.82 -12.93
N SER A 173 -5.65 -13.91 -13.54
CA SER A 173 -5.25 -15.27 -13.18
C SER A 173 -3.79 -15.50 -13.51
#